data_AF-A0A250VRF7-F1
#
_entry.id   AF-A0A250VRF7-F1
#
_cell.length_a   1.000
_cell.length_b   1.000
_cell.length_c   1.000
_cell.angle_alpha   90.00
_cell.angle_beta   90.00
_cell.angle_gamma   90.00
#
_symmetry.space_group_name_H-M   'P 1'
#
loop_
_entity.id
_entity.type
_entity.pdbx_description
1 polymer ?
#
loop_
_entity_poly.entity_id
_entity_poly.type
_entity_poly.pdbx_seq_one_letter_code
_entity_poly.pdbx_strand_id
1 'polypeptide(L)'
;MKDSYIIAEFARCLRRQTVPVPAPPRVTKELTLILVHRNGLSTERTRTINRMRALLTSIFPELERSFDFAQSQGPLVLLSGYQTPAAIRRMGESRLTAWLAKRGVRKAGAIAEKAVTAAKAQESAASEEDLAAELVAELAQKITEMNNRLKELEKKVKELLSHTPQAPIVLSMPGFGELLAAIGDTSRFPAAGRLAVGDGPRLP
;
A
#
# COMPACT_ATOMS: atom_id res chain seq x y z
N MET A 1 6.67 -13.95 1.77
CA MET A 1 7.22 -15.05 0.93
C MET A 1 6.73 -15.04 -0.52
N LYS A 2 5.61 -14.37 -0.84
CA LYS A 2 5.05 -14.33 -2.21
C LYS A 2 5.85 -13.45 -3.19
N ASP A 3 6.53 -12.42 -2.69
CA ASP A 3 7.19 -11.39 -3.52
C ASP A 3 8.50 -11.86 -4.18
N SER A 4 9.34 -12.66 -3.51
CA SER A 4 10.57 -13.20 -4.11
C SER A 4 10.29 -14.20 -5.24
N TYR A 5 9.18 -14.94 -5.14
CA TYR A 5 8.72 -15.84 -6.19
C TYR A 5 8.29 -15.05 -7.43
N ILE A 6 7.56 -13.96 -7.25
CA ILE A 6 7.12 -13.07 -8.35
C ILE A 6 8.33 -12.42 -9.05
N ILE A 7 9.36 -12.02 -8.30
CA ILE A 7 10.61 -11.48 -8.88
C ILE A 7 11.35 -12.54 -9.72
N ALA A 8 11.45 -13.78 -9.22
CA ALA A 8 12.09 -14.88 -9.93
C ALA A 8 11.30 -15.33 -11.17
N GLU A 9 9.96 -15.24 -11.12
CA GLU A 9 9.06 -15.54 -12.25
C GLU A 9 9.15 -14.46 -13.33
N PHE A 10 9.19 -13.20 -12.92
CA PHE A 10 9.33 -12.04 -13.80
C PHE A 10 10.66 -12.06 -14.57
N ALA A 11 11.77 -12.31 -13.87
CA ALA A 11 13.09 -12.47 -14.51
C ALA A 11 13.13 -13.68 -15.46
N ARG A 12 12.27 -14.69 -15.25
CA ARG A 12 12.16 -15.87 -16.13
C ARG A 12 11.30 -15.58 -17.36
N CYS A 13 10.20 -14.84 -17.20
CA CYS A 13 9.35 -14.40 -18.32
C CYS A 13 10.09 -13.47 -19.27
N LEU A 14 10.84 -12.49 -18.75
CA LEU A 14 11.68 -11.60 -19.57
C LEU A 14 12.76 -12.36 -20.36
N ARG A 15 13.32 -13.43 -19.79
CA ARG A 15 14.31 -14.30 -20.46
C ARG A 15 13.70 -15.25 -21.50
N ARG A 16 12.40 -15.55 -21.40
CA ARG A 16 11.68 -16.48 -22.31
C ARG A 16 10.93 -15.78 -23.44
N GLN A 17 10.99 -14.45 -23.54
CA GLN A 17 10.41 -13.72 -24.67
C GLN A 17 11.19 -14.02 -25.95
N THR A 18 10.74 -15.01 -26.72
CA THR A 18 11.25 -15.40 -28.04
C THR A 18 10.51 -14.75 -29.21
N VAL A 19 9.49 -13.93 -28.93
CA VAL A 19 8.74 -13.19 -29.95
C VAL A 19 9.14 -11.71 -29.90
N PRO A 20 9.65 -11.10 -31.00
CA PRO A 20 9.89 -9.67 -31.07
C PRO A 20 8.55 -8.93 -30.98
N VAL A 21 8.33 -8.17 -29.90
CA VAL A 21 7.11 -7.38 -29.71
C VAL A 21 7.31 -5.97 -30.30
N PRO A 22 6.31 -5.40 -31.00
CA PRO A 22 6.36 -4.05 -31.60
C PRO A 22 5.96 -2.94 -30.59
N ALA A 23 6.19 -3.15 -29.30
CA ALA A 23 6.03 -2.10 -28.28
C ALA A 23 7.37 -1.35 -28.16
N PRO A 24 7.39 -0.01 -28.09
CA PRO A 24 8.65 0.72 -27.98
C PRO A 24 9.42 0.21 -26.75
N PRO A 25 10.69 -0.24 -26.90
CA PRO A 25 11.49 -0.82 -25.82
C PRO A 25 11.67 0.07 -24.58
N ARG A 26 11.28 1.35 -24.68
CA ARG A 26 11.30 2.32 -23.58
C ARG A 26 10.10 2.18 -22.65
N VAL A 27 8.88 1.98 -23.19
CA VAL A 27 7.63 1.89 -22.40
C VAL A 27 7.65 0.66 -21.49
N THR A 28 8.14 -0.47 -21.99
CA THR A 28 8.27 -1.72 -21.21
C THR A 28 9.34 -1.60 -20.11
N LYS A 29 10.44 -0.89 -20.36
CA LYS A 29 11.49 -0.63 -19.35
C LYS A 29 11.02 0.33 -18.25
N GLU A 30 10.34 1.41 -18.61
CA GLU A 30 9.81 2.39 -17.65
C GLU A 30 8.73 1.77 -16.74
N LEU A 31 7.78 1.02 -17.32
CA LEU A 31 6.78 0.28 -16.55
C LEU A 31 7.45 -0.73 -15.61
N THR A 32 8.42 -1.50 -16.09
CA THR A 32 9.16 -2.46 -15.26
C THR A 32 9.84 -1.78 -14.06
N LEU A 33 10.51 -0.65 -14.30
CA LEU A 33 11.19 0.11 -13.24
C LEU A 33 10.20 0.61 -12.18
N ILE A 34 9.06 1.16 -12.61
CA ILE A 34 8.01 1.65 -11.69
C ILE A 34 7.46 0.50 -10.85
N LEU A 35 7.22 -0.67 -11.45
CA LEU A 35 6.64 -1.82 -10.76
C LEU A 35 7.61 -2.44 -9.74
N VAL A 36 8.90 -2.59 -10.11
CA VAL A 36 9.93 -3.06 -9.17
C VAL A 36 10.06 -2.11 -7.98
N HIS A 37 10.10 -0.79 -8.25
CA HIS A 37 10.17 0.21 -7.19
C HIS A 37 8.94 0.19 -6.28
N ARG A 38 7.72 0.10 -6.85
CA ARG A 38 6.47 -0.02 -6.08
C ARG A 38 6.48 -1.22 -5.14
N ASN A 39 6.93 -2.38 -5.62
CA ASN A 39 6.96 -3.60 -4.81
C ASN A 39 7.95 -3.49 -3.64
N GLY A 40 9.14 -2.91 -3.90
CA GLY A 40 10.11 -2.60 -2.85
C GLY A 40 9.51 -1.68 -1.79
N LEU A 41 8.85 -0.61 -2.23
CA LEU A 41 8.22 0.38 -1.34
C LEU A 41 7.05 -0.22 -0.53
N SER A 42 6.23 -1.09 -1.12
CA SER A 42 5.16 -1.81 -0.42
C SER A 42 5.71 -2.74 0.67
N THR A 43 6.82 -3.41 0.38
CA THR A 43 7.51 -4.29 1.33
C THR A 43 8.08 -3.47 2.49
N GLU A 44 8.74 -2.34 2.20
CA GLU A 44 9.25 -1.43 3.24
C GLU A 44 8.13 -0.90 4.11
N ARG A 45 7.05 -0.39 3.50
CA ARG A 45 5.84 0.07 4.18
C ARG A 45 5.30 -0.96 5.15
N THR A 46 5.18 -2.22 4.73
CA THR A 46 4.68 -3.30 5.59
C THR A 46 5.58 -3.51 6.81
N ARG A 47 6.91 -3.49 6.62
CA ARG A 47 7.86 -3.56 7.74
C ARG A 47 7.75 -2.35 8.67
N THR A 48 7.61 -1.15 8.12
CA THR A 48 7.47 0.09 8.90
C THR A 48 6.19 0.09 9.72
N ILE A 49 5.05 -0.37 9.16
CA ILE A 49 3.80 -0.53 9.90
C ILE A 49 3.97 -1.50 11.07
N ASN A 50 4.59 -2.67 10.83
CA ASN A 50 4.79 -3.65 11.89
C ASN A 50 5.69 -3.12 13.01
N ARG A 51 6.75 -2.36 12.68
CA ARG A 51 7.60 -1.69 13.67
C ARG A 51 6.84 -0.63 14.46
N MET A 52 6.04 0.20 13.79
CA MET A 52 5.20 1.21 14.45
C MET A 52 4.20 0.57 15.40
N ARG A 53 3.52 -0.50 14.97
CA ARG A 53 2.57 -1.25 15.80
C ARG A 53 3.25 -1.85 17.02
N ALA A 54 4.44 -2.45 16.87
CA ALA A 54 5.18 -3.01 18.00
C ALA A 54 5.52 -1.94 19.07
N LEU A 55 5.95 -0.74 18.65
CA LEU A 55 6.17 0.38 19.57
C LEU A 55 4.87 0.90 20.16
N LEU A 56 3.81 1.02 19.36
CA LEU A 56 2.51 1.46 19.86
C LEU A 56 1.93 0.46 20.87
N THR A 57 2.16 -0.84 20.71
CA THR A 57 1.75 -1.86 21.68
C THR A 57 2.47 -1.72 23.02
N SER A 58 3.71 -1.18 23.07
CA SER A 58 4.41 -0.98 24.35
C SER A 58 3.82 0.20 25.14
N ILE A 59 3.38 1.26 24.48
CA ILE A 59 2.89 2.49 25.14
C ILE A 59 1.35 2.62 25.19
N PHE A 60 0.66 2.08 24.19
CA PHE A 60 -0.78 2.28 23.98
C PHE A 60 -1.46 1.08 23.28
N PRO A 61 -1.44 -0.11 23.90
CA PRO A 61 -2.01 -1.34 23.32
C PRO A 61 -3.51 -1.23 22.98
N GLU A 62 -4.29 -0.48 23.75
CA GLU A 62 -5.73 -0.33 23.47
C GLU A 62 -6.01 0.46 22.18
N LEU A 63 -5.17 1.45 21.86
CA LEU A 63 -5.28 2.18 20.60
C LEU A 63 -4.84 1.33 19.41
N GLU A 64 -3.78 0.53 19.60
CA GLU A 64 -3.26 -0.37 18.57
C GLU A 64 -4.34 -1.34 18.08
N ARG A 65 -5.10 -1.94 19.01
CA ARG A 65 -6.19 -2.88 18.69
C ARG A 65 -7.40 -2.22 18.06
N SER A 66 -7.57 -0.91 18.26
CA SER A 66 -8.76 -0.17 17.82
C SER A 66 -8.78 0.13 16.32
N PHE A 67 -7.63 0.05 15.64
CA PHE A 67 -7.49 0.49 14.24
C PHE A 67 -6.67 -0.47 13.38
N ASP A 68 -7.10 -0.59 12.12
CA ASP A 68 -6.27 -1.16 11.06
C ASP A 68 -5.41 -0.07 10.40
N PHE A 69 -4.18 0.09 10.91
CA PHE A 69 -3.19 1.05 10.39
C PHE A 69 -2.66 0.67 9.01
N ALA A 70 -2.83 -0.58 8.58
CA ALA A 70 -2.40 -1.01 7.25
C ALA A 70 -3.37 -0.55 6.16
N GLN A 71 -4.66 -0.39 6.49
CA GLN A 71 -5.69 -0.01 5.52
C GLN A 71 -6.18 1.43 5.67
N SER A 72 -6.02 2.06 6.84
CA SER A 72 -6.59 3.38 7.10
C SER A 72 -5.54 4.47 7.31
N GLN A 73 -5.61 5.55 6.51
CA GLN A 73 -4.75 6.72 6.66
C GLN A 73 -5.13 7.59 7.87
N GLY A 74 -6.41 7.62 8.25
CA GLY A 74 -6.87 8.50 9.31
C GLY A 74 -6.20 8.27 10.67
N PRO A 75 -6.10 7.01 11.14
CA PRO A 75 -5.36 6.66 12.35
C PRO A 75 -3.86 6.99 12.28
N LEU A 76 -3.23 6.91 11.10
CA LEU A 76 -1.83 7.34 10.93
C LEU A 76 -1.70 8.86 11.12
N VAL A 77 -2.65 9.64 10.61
CA VAL A 77 -2.69 11.09 10.85
C VAL A 77 -2.90 11.38 12.33
N LEU A 78 -3.74 10.63 13.03
CA LEU A 78 -3.87 10.75 14.49
C LEU A 78 -2.53 10.51 15.19
N LEU A 79 -1.85 9.42 14.85
CA LEU A 79 -0.52 9.08 15.40
C LEU A 79 0.59 10.04 14.99
N SER A 80 0.38 10.95 14.04
CA SER A 80 1.37 12.00 13.72
C SER A 80 1.37 13.15 14.74
N GLY A 81 0.32 13.27 15.56
CA GLY A 81 0.21 14.33 16.57
C GLY A 81 -0.13 13.86 17.99
N TYR A 82 -0.80 12.71 18.15
CA TYR A 82 -1.22 12.20 19.45
C TYR A 82 -1.01 10.69 19.54
N GLN A 83 0.01 10.27 20.30
CA GLN A 83 0.44 8.87 20.40
C GLN A 83 0.25 8.30 21.80
N THR A 84 -0.07 9.13 22.79
CA THR A 84 -0.21 8.71 24.19
C THR A 84 -1.65 8.82 24.68
N PRO A 85 -2.09 7.93 25.61
CA PRO A 85 -3.42 7.99 26.19
C PRO A 85 -3.71 9.35 26.85
N ALA A 86 -2.73 9.89 27.59
CA ALA A 86 -2.86 11.17 28.29
C ALA A 86 -3.08 12.34 27.32
N ALA A 87 -2.33 12.39 26.21
CA ALA A 87 -2.50 13.45 25.21
C ALA A 87 -3.88 13.38 24.55
N ILE A 88 -4.37 12.19 24.21
CA ILE A 88 -5.71 12.00 23.63
C ILE A 88 -6.82 12.39 24.63
N ARG A 89 -6.71 12.02 25.91
CA ARG A 89 -7.68 12.43 26.95
C ARG A 89 -7.72 13.94 27.13
N ARG A 90 -6.56 14.60 27.18
CA ARG A 90 -6.46 16.07 27.30
C ARG A 90 -7.06 16.77 26.09
N MET A 91 -6.87 16.23 24.89
CA MET A 91 -7.43 16.80 23.66
C MET A 91 -8.96 16.71 23.66
N GLY A 92 -9.48 15.55 24.05
CA GLY A 92 -10.91 15.26 24.05
C GLY A 92 -11.49 15.07 22.64
N GLU A 93 -12.66 14.44 22.56
CA GLU A 93 -13.23 13.96 21.29
C GLU A 93 -13.57 15.09 20.32
N SER A 94 -14.26 16.14 20.77
CA SER A 94 -14.70 17.25 19.91
C SER A 94 -13.51 17.97 19.26
N ARG A 95 -12.48 18.31 20.05
CA ARG A 95 -11.31 19.01 19.52
C ARG A 95 -10.44 18.09 18.67
N LEU A 96 -10.30 16.81 19.03
CA LEU A 96 -9.60 15.82 18.22
C LEU A 96 -10.29 15.61 16.87
N THR A 97 -11.63 15.57 16.86
CA THR A 97 -12.43 15.51 15.63
C THR A 97 -12.15 16.70 14.73
N ALA A 98 -12.20 17.92 15.27
CA ALA A 98 -11.90 19.14 14.50
C ALA A 98 -10.45 19.15 13.98
N TRP A 99 -9.49 18.70 14.78
CA TRP A 99 -8.08 18.61 14.41
C TRP A 99 -7.83 17.62 13.25
N LEU A 100 -8.51 16.46 13.27
CA LEU A 100 -8.48 15.46 12.21
C LEU A 100 -9.19 15.94 10.95
N ALA A 101 -10.36 16.57 11.09
CA ALA A 101 -11.13 17.11 9.97
C ALA A 101 -10.35 18.20 9.22
N LYS A 102 -9.66 19.10 9.96
CA LYS A 102 -8.78 20.13 9.36
C LYS A 102 -7.64 19.53 8.53
N ARG A 103 -7.26 18.28 8.79
CA ARG A 103 -6.23 17.53 8.04
C ARG A 103 -6.80 16.63 6.95
N GLY A 104 -8.08 16.78 6.62
CA GLY A 104 -8.74 16.03 5.55
C GLY A 104 -9.03 14.56 5.88
N VAL A 105 -9.01 14.18 7.17
CA VAL A 105 -9.29 12.81 7.58
C VAL A 105 -10.78 12.51 7.39
N ARG A 106 -11.08 11.49 6.58
CA ARG A 106 -12.45 10.96 6.43
C ARG A 106 -12.89 10.26 7.71
N LYS A 107 -14.17 10.39 8.06
CA LYS A 107 -14.75 9.82 9.30
C LYS A 107 -14.01 10.26 10.57
N ALA A 108 -13.57 11.53 10.61
CA ALA A 108 -12.82 12.11 11.71
C ALA A 108 -13.49 11.89 13.08
N GLY A 109 -14.81 12.06 13.17
CA GLY A 109 -15.57 11.84 14.41
C GLY A 109 -15.45 10.40 14.92
N ALA A 110 -15.69 9.41 14.07
CA ALA A 110 -15.59 8.00 14.44
C ALA A 110 -14.16 7.58 14.84
N ILE A 111 -13.13 8.20 14.25
CA ILE A 111 -11.73 7.95 14.64
C ILE A 111 -11.45 8.60 16.00
N ALA A 112 -11.89 9.83 16.22
CA ALA A 112 -11.70 10.53 17.49
C ALA A 112 -12.42 9.83 18.64
N GLU A 113 -13.68 9.43 18.45
CA GLU A 113 -14.48 8.69 19.41
C GLU A 113 -13.79 7.39 19.82
N LYS A 114 -13.39 6.57 18.85
CA LYS A 114 -12.65 5.32 19.11
C LYS A 114 -11.35 5.57 19.85
N ALA A 115 -10.57 6.58 19.45
CA ALA A 115 -9.29 6.89 20.07
C ALA A 115 -9.47 7.36 21.52
N VAL A 116 -10.45 8.21 21.80
CA VAL A 116 -10.76 8.66 23.17
C VAL A 116 -11.30 7.53 24.02
N THR A 117 -12.12 6.64 23.46
CA THR A 117 -12.61 5.43 24.14
C THR A 117 -11.47 4.51 24.52
N ALA A 118 -10.56 4.20 23.59
CA ALA A 118 -9.34 3.43 23.86
C ALA A 118 -8.46 4.12 24.91
N ALA A 119 -8.31 5.44 24.82
CA ALA A 119 -7.54 6.21 25.79
C ALA A 119 -8.11 6.11 27.20
N LYS A 120 -9.44 6.12 27.36
CA LYS A 120 -10.12 5.98 28.66
C LYS A 120 -10.03 4.55 29.22
N ALA A 121 -10.08 3.54 28.36
CA ALA A 121 -10.02 2.13 28.75
C ALA A 121 -8.64 1.73 29.34
N GLN A 122 -7.55 2.39 28.93
CA GLN A 122 -6.22 2.10 29.44
C GLN A 122 -5.93 2.87 30.74
N GLU A 123 -6.15 2.28 31.91
CA GLU A 123 -5.92 2.95 33.22
C GLU A 123 -4.46 3.23 33.56
N SER A 124 -3.51 2.50 32.97
CA SER A 124 -2.08 2.65 33.27
C SER A 124 -1.59 4.04 32.85
N ALA A 125 -0.96 4.75 33.80
CA ALA A 125 -0.12 5.89 33.49
C ALA A 125 1.00 5.38 32.58
N ALA A 126 0.88 5.62 31.27
CA ALA A 126 1.99 5.43 30.37
C ALA A 126 3.15 6.25 30.95
N SER A 127 4.12 5.54 31.52
CA SER A 127 5.39 6.08 31.96
C SER A 127 5.97 6.94 30.83
N GLU A 128 6.75 7.94 31.20
CA GLU A 128 7.46 8.91 30.36
C GLU A 128 8.34 8.23 29.28
N GLU A 129 7.74 7.53 28.32
CA GLU A 129 8.40 7.05 27.11
C GLU A 129 8.14 8.05 25.99
N ASP A 130 8.50 9.31 26.24
CA ASP A 130 8.43 10.40 25.27
C ASP A 130 9.13 9.98 23.97
N LEU A 131 10.27 9.29 24.08
CA LEU A 131 10.99 8.75 22.93
C LEU A 131 10.19 7.71 22.13
N ALA A 132 9.44 6.82 22.77
CA ALA A 132 8.64 5.83 22.04
C ALA A 132 7.46 6.51 21.32
N ALA A 133 6.83 7.50 21.95
CA ALA A 133 5.79 8.32 21.33
C ALA A 133 6.32 9.11 20.12
N GLU A 134 7.51 9.71 20.24
CA GLU A 134 8.20 10.40 19.15
C GLU A 134 8.52 9.46 17.98
N LEU A 135 9.07 8.28 18.26
CA LEU A 135 9.38 7.27 17.23
C LEU A 135 8.11 6.74 16.55
N VAL A 136 7.01 6.58 17.28
CA VAL A 136 5.70 6.24 16.69
C VAL A 136 5.24 7.34 15.74
N ALA A 137 5.39 8.61 16.13
CA ALA A 137 5.02 9.75 15.30
C ALA A 137 5.84 9.79 14.00
N GLU A 138 7.16 9.61 14.10
CA GLU A 138 8.08 9.56 12.96
C GLU A 138 7.69 8.43 12.00
N LEU A 139 7.47 7.21 12.52
CA LEU A 139 7.07 6.07 11.70
C LEU A 139 5.71 6.28 11.05
N ALA A 140 4.73 6.86 11.75
CA ALA A 140 3.42 7.19 11.19
C ALA A 140 3.51 8.19 10.03
N GLN A 141 4.38 9.21 10.15
CA GLN A 141 4.67 10.15 9.08
C GLN A 141 5.34 9.45 7.89
N LYS A 142 6.37 8.63 8.13
CA LYS A 142 7.06 7.85 7.09
C LYS A 142 6.09 6.93 6.34
N ILE A 143 5.19 6.25 7.04
CA ILE A 143 4.17 5.40 6.42
C ILE A 143 3.23 6.24 5.55
N THR A 144 2.82 7.42 6.03
CA THR A 144 1.95 8.35 5.27
C THR A 144 2.63 8.80 3.97
N GLU A 145 3.91 9.14 4.01
CA GLU A 145 4.70 9.48 2.83
C GLU A 145 4.79 8.32 1.84
N MET A 146 5.08 7.11 2.32
CA MET A 146 5.10 5.90 1.50
C MET A 146 3.74 5.65 0.83
N ASN A 147 2.63 5.84 1.56
CA ASN A 147 1.28 5.71 1.00
C ASN A 147 1.03 6.70 -0.13
N ASN A 148 1.44 7.96 0.06
CA ASN A 148 1.31 8.98 -0.97
C ASN A 148 2.17 8.63 -2.18
N ARG A 149 3.41 8.19 -1.96
CA ARG A 149 4.30 7.77 -3.04
C ARG A 149 3.75 6.57 -3.82
N LEU A 150 3.18 5.57 -3.14
CA LEU A 150 2.52 4.44 -3.79
C LEU A 150 1.35 4.90 -4.68
N LYS A 151 0.51 5.82 -4.19
CA LYS A 151 -0.59 6.41 -5.00
C LYS A 151 -0.06 7.16 -6.22
N GLU A 152 1.02 7.92 -6.08
CA GLU A 152 1.64 8.62 -7.20
C GLU A 152 2.23 7.65 -8.23
N LEU A 153 2.86 6.56 -7.80
CA LEU A 153 3.33 5.52 -8.71
C LEU A 153 2.15 4.85 -9.45
N GLU A 154 1.03 4.60 -8.76
CA GLU A 154 -0.18 4.05 -9.39
C GLU A 154 -0.79 4.99 -10.43
N LYS A 155 -0.80 6.30 -10.18
CA LYS A 155 -1.22 7.30 -11.18
C LYS A 155 -0.30 7.29 -12.40
N LYS A 156 1.02 7.27 -12.20
CA LYS A 156 2.00 7.20 -13.29
C LYS A 156 1.83 5.94 -14.14
N VAL A 157 1.57 4.79 -13.52
CA VAL A 157 1.26 3.55 -14.26
C VAL A 157 0.01 3.75 -15.12
N LYS A 158 -1.06 4.34 -14.58
CA LYS A 158 -2.30 4.60 -15.33
C LYS A 158 -2.08 5.55 -16.51
N GLU A 159 -1.33 6.64 -16.31
CA GLU A 159 -0.98 7.61 -17.36
C GLU A 159 -0.17 6.97 -18.49
N LEU A 160 0.89 6.24 -18.14
CA LEU A 160 1.73 5.53 -19.12
C LEU A 160 0.92 4.52 -19.94
N LEU A 161 -0.02 3.81 -19.30
CA LEU A 161 -0.90 2.87 -19.99
C LEU A 161 -1.93 3.59 -20.88
N SER A 162 -2.50 4.72 -20.46
CA SER A 162 -3.46 5.48 -21.29
C SER A 162 -2.85 6.10 -22.54
N HIS A 163 -1.56 6.43 -22.50
CA HIS A 163 -0.83 6.98 -23.64
C HIS A 163 -0.24 5.90 -24.56
N THR A 164 -0.45 4.61 -24.26
CA THR A 164 0.06 3.49 -25.06
C THR A 164 -1.08 2.86 -25.87
N PRO A 165 -1.14 3.07 -27.20
CA PRO A 165 -2.18 2.48 -28.07
C PRO A 165 -2.25 0.95 -28.05
N GLN A 166 -1.19 0.30 -27.55
CA GLN A 166 -1.04 -1.15 -27.44
C GLN A 166 -1.21 -1.67 -25.99
N ALA A 167 -1.76 -0.87 -25.08
CA ALA A 167 -1.97 -1.29 -23.68
C ALA A 167 -2.67 -2.66 -23.54
N PRO A 168 -3.68 -3.04 -24.36
CA PRO A 168 -4.28 -4.38 -24.30
C PRO A 168 -3.28 -5.49 -24.64
N ILE A 169 -2.33 -5.23 -25.54
CA ILE A 169 -1.31 -6.18 -25.98
C ILE A 169 -0.27 -6.40 -24.88
N VAL A 170 0.23 -5.32 -24.26
CA VAL A 170 1.18 -5.37 -23.13
C VAL A 170 0.56 -6.10 -21.93
N LEU A 171 -0.74 -5.90 -21.68
CA LEU A 171 -1.51 -6.58 -20.63
C LEU A 171 -1.79 -8.06 -20.96
N SER A 172 -1.88 -8.42 -22.24
CA SER A 172 -2.05 -9.80 -22.73
C SER A 172 -0.74 -10.60 -22.81
N MET A 173 0.41 -9.99 -22.51
CA MET A 173 1.69 -10.68 -22.53
C MET A 173 1.78 -11.70 -21.38
N PRO A 174 2.27 -12.94 -21.64
CA PRO A 174 2.55 -13.91 -20.59
C PRO A 174 3.47 -13.30 -19.51
N GLY A 175 3.11 -13.41 -18.24
CA GLY A 175 3.82 -12.81 -17.11
C GLY A 175 3.38 -11.39 -16.70
N PHE A 176 2.75 -10.60 -17.58
CA PHE A 176 2.29 -9.24 -17.25
C PHE A 176 0.91 -9.26 -16.55
N GLY A 177 0.01 -10.15 -16.97
CA GLY A 177 -1.28 -10.37 -16.30
C GLY A 177 -1.11 -10.92 -14.87
N GLU A 178 -0.14 -11.82 -14.65
CA GLU A 178 0.19 -12.37 -13.33
C GLU A 178 0.87 -11.35 -12.42
N LEU A 179 1.72 -10.48 -13.00
CA LEU A 179 2.32 -9.35 -12.30
C LEU A 179 1.23 -8.38 -11.80
N LEU A 180 0.24 -8.05 -12.63
CA LEU A 180 -0.90 -7.20 -12.24
C LEU A 180 -1.88 -7.88 -11.27
N ALA A 181 -2.13 -9.17 -11.42
CA ALA A 181 -2.95 -9.94 -10.49
C ALA A 181 -2.30 -10.05 -9.11
N ALA A 182 -0.97 -10.19 -9.04
CA ALA A 182 -0.21 -10.12 -7.79
C ALA A 182 -0.17 -8.72 -7.16
N ILE A 183 -0.40 -7.67 -7.95
CA ILE A 183 -0.49 -6.26 -7.55
C ILE A 183 -1.88 -5.90 -6.98
N GLY A 184 -2.88 -6.78 -7.11
CA GLY A 184 -4.19 -6.67 -6.46
C GLY A 184 -5.30 -6.03 -7.31
N ASP A 185 -5.10 -5.85 -8.62
CA ASP A 185 -6.13 -5.32 -9.52
C ASP A 185 -6.65 -6.42 -10.46
N THR A 186 -7.47 -7.34 -9.92
CA THR A 186 -8.08 -8.44 -10.67
C THR A 186 -9.40 -8.05 -11.33
N SER A 187 -9.95 -6.86 -11.05
CA SER A 187 -11.32 -6.51 -11.42
C SER A 187 -11.51 -6.00 -12.85
N ARG A 188 -10.45 -5.94 -13.68
CA ARG A 188 -10.55 -5.40 -15.05
C ARG A 188 -9.90 -6.22 -16.16
N PHE A 189 -9.38 -7.40 -15.88
CA PHE A 189 -8.68 -8.19 -16.90
C PHE A 189 -9.36 -9.55 -17.06
N PRO A 190 -10.19 -9.75 -18.11
CA PRO A 190 -10.61 -11.09 -18.47
C PRO A 190 -9.34 -11.87 -18.79
N ALA A 191 -9.08 -12.93 -18.03
CA ALA A 191 -7.94 -13.81 -18.23
C ALA A 191 -7.81 -14.15 -19.72
N ALA A 192 -6.62 -13.96 -20.28
CA ALA A 192 -6.25 -14.45 -21.60
C ALA A 192 -6.16 -15.99 -21.52
N GLY A 193 -7.33 -16.62 -21.42
CA GLY A 193 -7.53 -18.06 -21.40
C GLY A 193 -8.38 -18.48 -22.59
N ARG A 194 -7.94 -18.11 -23.80
CA ARG A 194 -8.39 -18.72 -25.05
C ARG A 194 -7.53 -18.17 -26.19
N LEU A 195 -6.55 -18.97 -26.63
CA LEU A 195 -6.10 -19.11 -28.02
C LEU A 195 -4.80 -19.94 -28.03
N ALA A 196 -4.97 -21.27 -28.03
CA ALA A 196 -4.02 -22.22 -28.60
C ALA A 196 -4.69 -23.61 -28.71
N VAL A 197 -5.72 -23.70 -29.55
CA VAL A 197 -5.96 -24.94 -30.29
C VAL A 197 -5.85 -24.54 -31.74
N GLY A 198 -4.63 -24.62 -32.26
CA GLY A 198 -4.39 -24.57 -33.69
C GLY A 198 -4.74 -25.93 -34.25
N ASP A 199 -5.85 -26.00 -34.97
CA ASP A 199 -6.05 -27.00 -36.02
C ASP A 199 -4.85 -26.92 -36.97
N GLY A 200 -4.09 -28.01 -37.06
CA GLY A 200 -3.08 -28.18 -38.11
C GLY A 200 -3.79 -28.51 -39.44
N PRO A 201 -3.30 -28.00 -40.59
CA PRO A 201 -3.89 -28.33 -41.86
C PRO A 201 -3.56 -29.79 -42.22
N ARG A 202 -4.59 -30.61 -42.45
CA ARG A 202 -4.47 -31.83 -43.26
C ARG A 202 -4.58 -31.41 -44.73
N LEU A 203 -3.52 -31.66 -45.48
CA LEU A 203 -3.54 -31.71 -46.94
C LEU A 203 -2.93 -33.06 -47.38
N PRO A 204 -3.32 -33.55 -48.57
CA PRO A 204 -3.64 -34.95 -48.84
C PRO A 204 -2.45 -35.92 -48.90
#